data_AF-A0A534EUC4-F1
#
_entry.id   AF-A0A534EUC4-F1
#
_cell.length_a   1.000
_cell.length_b   1.000
_cell.length_c   1.000
_cell.angle_alpha   90.00
_cell.angle_beta   90.00
_cell.angle_gamma   90.00
#
_symmetry.space_group_name_H-M   'P 1'
#
loop_
_entity.id
_entity.type
_entity.pdbx_description
1 polymer ?
#
loop_
_entity_poly.entity_id
_entity_poly.type
_entity_poly.pdbx_seq_one_letter_code
_entity_poly.pdbx_strand_id
1 'polypeptide(L)' 'MRRTLATAAACALALAAVSCATNPASGTHHVVFTTVKSEQEQARRDHEEIKRIYGLYQDQAVQDYVQ' A
#
# COMPACT_ATOMS: atom_id res chain seq x y z
N MET A 1 6.82 -3.84 35.27
CA MET A 1 7.46 -3.75 33.93
C MET A 1 7.27 -4.99 33.06
N ARG A 2 7.63 -6.22 33.48
CA ARG A 2 7.47 -7.42 32.61
C ARG A 2 6.02 -7.72 32.22
N ARG A 3 5.09 -7.64 33.16
CA ARG A 3 3.66 -7.87 32.90
C ARG A 3 3.05 -6.81 31.97
N THR A 4 3.39 -5.54 32.18
CA THR A 4 2.94 -4.43 31.32
C THR A 4 3.48 -4.52 29.89
N LEU A 5 4.74 -4.94 29.71
CA LEU A 5 5.31 -5.19 28.39
C LEU A 5 4.62 -6.37 27.67
N ALA A 6 4.34 -7.45 28.39
CA ALA A 6 3.63 -8.61 27.85
C ALA A 6 2.20 -8.23 27.39
N THR A 7 1.48 -7.44 28.19
CA THR A 7 0.14 -6.95 27.82
C THR A 7 0.19 -6.04 26.60
N ALA A 8 1.15 -5.11 26.54
CA ALA A 8 1.29 -4.22 25.38
C ALA A 8 1.59 -4.99 24.08
N ALA A 9 2.48 -5.99 24.16
CA ALA A 9 2.80 -6.85 23.02
C ALA A 9 1.58 -7.68 22.56
N ALA A 10 0.81 -8.22 23.50
CA ALA A 10 -0.41 -8.96 23.18
C ALA A 10 -1.47 -8.06 22.50
N CYS A 11 -1.66 -6.83 22.98
CA CYS A 11 -2.56 -5.87 22.35
C CYS A 11 -2.09 -5.48 20.94
N ALA A 12 -0.80 -5.25 20.74
CA ALA A 12 -0.25 -4.94 19.42
C ALA A 12 -0.44 -6.09 18.41
N LEU A 13 -0.23 -7.34 18.85
CA LEU A 13 -0.46 -8.53 18.03
C LEU A 13 -1.94 -8.71 17.69
N ALA A 14 -2.84 -8.48 18.64
CA ALA A 14 -4.28 -8.54 18.40
C ALA A 14 -4.73 -7.47 17.39
N LEU A 15 -4.21 -6.24 17.50
CA LEU A 15 -4.49 -5.16 16.54
C LEU A 15 -3.91 -5.45 15.15
N ALA A 16 -2.74 -6.10 15.06
CA ALA A 16 -2.17 -6.52 13.79
C ALA A 16 -2.97 -7.65 13.11
N ALA A 17 -3.58 -8.54 13.90
CA ALA A 17 -4.42 -9.63 13.39
C ALA A 17 -5.78 -9.15 12.87
N VAL A 18 -6.29 -8.03 13.37
CA VAL A 18 -7.49 -7.37 12.85
C VAL A 18 -7.09 -6.35 11.78
N SER A 19 -6.54 -6.84 10.66
CA SER A 19 -6.26 -5.96 9.51
C SER A 19 -7.58 -5.48 8.91
N CYS A 20 -7.78 -4.17 8.82
CA CYS A 20 -9.00 -3.59 8.25
C CYS A 20 -9.05 -3.63 6.71
N ALA A 21 -7.97 -4.05 6.04
CA ALA A 21 -7.89 -4.12 4.59
C ALA A 21 -7.74 -5.57 4.12
N THR A 22 -8.84 -6.13 3.62
CA THR A 22 -8.87 -7.39 2.86
C THR A 22 -8.84 -7.06 1.39
N ASN A 23 -7.88 -7.60 0.64
CA ASN A 23 -7.88 -7.52 -0.81
C ASN A 23 -9.06 -8.34 -1.35
N PRO A 24 -10.06 -7.74 -2.02
CA PRO A 24 -11.25 -8.46 -2.46
C PRO A 24 -10.98 -9.45 -3.59
N ALA A 25 -9.88 -9.31 -4.34
CA ALA A 25 -9.53 -10.21 -5.44
C ALA A 25 -8.89 -11.52 -4.96
N SER A 26 -8.12 -11.49 -3.88
CA SER A 26 -7.37 -12.64 -3.36
C SER A 26 -7.86 -13.13 -1.99
N GLY A 27 -8.66 -12.34 -1.28
CA GLY A 27 -9.03 -12.58 0.12
C GLY A 27 -7.87 -12.37 1.10
N THR A 28 -6.72 -11.87 0.64
CA THR A 28 -5.53 -11.70 1.49
C THR A 28 -5.64 -10.43 2.34
N HIS A 29 -5.22 -10.55 3.58
CA HIS A 29 -5.16 -9.47 4.56
C HIS A 29 -3.85 -8.71 4.43
N HIS A 30 -3.92 -7.39 4.32
CA HIS A 30 -2.73 -6.53 4.29
C HIS A 30 -2.80 -5.52 5.43
N VAL A 31 -1.74 -5.46 6.23
CA VAL A 31 -1.56 -4.38 7.21
C VAL A 31 -0.67 -3.33 6.56
N VAL A 32 -1.20 -2.12 6.43
CA VAL A 32 -0.49 -0.97 5.90
C VAL A 32 0.02 -0.13 7.07
N PHE A 33 1.35 -0.03 7.21
CA PHE A 33 2.01 0.72 8.28
C PHE A 33 2.49 2.11 7.83
N THR A 34 2.11 2.53 6.64
CA THR A 34 2.52 3.79 6.02
C THR A 34 1.46 4.86 6.30
N THR A 35 1.79 6.11 5.98
CA THR A 35 0.79 7.18 5.90
C THR A 35 0.36 7.37 4.45
N VAL A 36 -0.87 7.82 4.23
CA VAL A 36 -1.35 8.16 2.88
C VAL A 36 -0.40 9.12 2.16
N LYS A 37 0.18 10.09 2.87
CA LYS A 37 1.17 11.01 2.28
C LYS A 37 2.42 10.27 1.79
N SER A 38 2.97 9.38 2.61
CA SER A 38 4.13 8.57 2.24
C SER A 38 3.83 7.66 1.06
N GLU A 39 2.63 7.09 0.99
CA GLU A 39 2.20 6.25 -0.14
C GLU A 39 2.08 7.04 -1.42
N GLN A 40 1.50 8.24 -1.38
CA GLN A 40 1.41 9.12 -2.54
C GLN A 40 2.80 9.53 -3.06
N GLU A 41 3.74 9.81 -2.15
CA GLU A 41 5.12 10.12 -2.53
C GLU A 41 5.82 8.92 -3.16
N GLN A 42 5.61 7.70 -2.65
CA GLN A 42 6.13 6.48 -3.26
C GLN A 42 5.51 6.24 -4.63
N ALA A 43 4.19 6.34 -4.75
CA ALA A 43 3.47 6.13 -6.00
C ALA A 43 3.93 7.09 -7.11
N ARG A 44 4.28 8.35 -6.78
CA ARG A 44 4.87 9.28 -7.77
C ARG A 44 6.22 8.79 -8.29
N ARG A 45 7.09 8.28 -7.42
CA ARG A 45 8.39 7.73 -7.83
C ARG A 45 8.21 6.49 -8.70
N ASP A 46 7.34 5.58 -8.27
CA ASP A 46 7.05 4.35 -8.99
C ASP A 46 6.44 4.66 -10.37
N HIS A 47 5.56 5.65 -10.46
CA HIS A 47 4.97 6.08 -11.74
C HIS A 47 6.03 6.56 -12.74
N GLU A 48 7.02 7.35 -12.31
CA GLU A 48 8.13 7.75 -13.19
C GLU A 48 8.99 6.56 -13.63
N GLU A 49 9.25 5.61 -12.73
CA GLU A 49 9.99 4.38 -13.07
C GLU A 49 9.22 3.49 -14.07
N ILE A 50 7.91 3.33 -13.86
CA ILE A 50 7.04 2.58 -14.76
C ILE A 50 7.04 3.22 -16.15
N LYS A 51 6.89 4.55 -16.26
CA LYS A 51 6.98 5.24 -17.56
C LYS A 51 8.34 5.06 -18.22
N ARG A 52 9.42 5.04 -17.44
CA ARG A 52 10.77 4.79 -17.98
C ARG A 52 10.91 3.37 -18.55
N ILE A 53 10.34 2.37 -17.91
CA ILE A 53 10.47 0.96 -18.31
C ILE A 53 9.51 0.60 -19.45
N TYR A 54 8.25 1.02 -19.33
CA TYR A 54 7.17 0.60 -20.21
C TYR A 54 6.79 1.65 -21.26
N GLY A 55 7.22 2.89 -21.08
CA GLY A 55 6.83 4.01 -21.95
C GLY A 55 5.40 4.47 -21.72
N LEU A 56 4.93 5.28 -22.66
CA LEU A 56 3.54 5.69 -22.81
C LEU A 56 2.96 5.04 -24.07
N TYR A 57 1.63 5.03 -24.19
CA TYR A 57 1.01 4.63 -25.45
C TYR A 57 1.46 5.59 -26.56
N GLN A 58 1.84 5.03 -27.71
CA GLN A 58 2.29 5.83 -28.86
C GLN A 58 1.15 6.62 -29.49
N ASP A 59 -0.07 6.08 -29.43
CA ASP A 59 -1.28 6.78 -29.86
C ASP A 59 -1.73 7.74 -28.75
N GLN A 60 -1.66 9.04 -29.04
CA GLN A 60 -2.03 10.07 -28.07
C GLN A 60 -3.52 10.00 -27.70
N ALA A 61 -4.42 9.64 -28.61
CA ALA A 61 -5.85 9.53 -28.29
C ALA A 61 -6.11 8.39 -27.30
N VAL A 62 -5.36 7.29 -27.41
CA VAL A 62 -5.40 6.20 -26.43
C VAL A 62 -4.78 6.66 -25.10
N GLN A 63 -3.65 7.37 -25.15
CA GLN A 63 -2.98 7.85 -23.94
C GLN A 63 -3.85 8.83 -23.13
N ASP A 64 -4.55 9.73 -23.82
CA ASP A 64 -5.44 10.72 -23.21
C ASP A 64 -6.72 10.08 -22.65
N TYR A 65 -7.18 8.98 -23.24
CA TYR A 65 -8.36 8.27 -22.76
C TYR A 65 -8.13 7.57 -21.41
N VAL A 66 -6.89 7.11 -21.14
CA VAL A 66 -6.57 6.29 -19.96
C VAL A 66 -5.91 7.04 -18.81
N GLN A 67 -5.46 8.29 -19.02
CA GLN A 67 -4.83 9.15 -18.00
C GLN A 67 -5.83 10.13 -17.39
#